data_AF-A0A4P9X1G5-F1
#
_entry.id   AF-A0A4P9X1G5-F1
#
_cell.length_a   1.000
_cell.length_b   1.000
_cell.length_c   1.000
_cell.angle_alpha   90.00
_cell.angle_beta   90.00
_cell.angle_gamma   90.00
#
_symmetry.space_group_name_H-M   'P 1'
#
loop_
_entity.id
_entity.type
_entity.pdbx_description
1 polymer ?
#
loop_
_entity_poly.entity_id
_entity_poly.type
_entity_poly.pdbx_seq_one_letter_code
_entity_poly.pdbx_strand_id
1 'polypeptide(L)'
;ALTGACAAVALVDLHGGPTPSLYVANTGDARVVLASRAPGDTTWLARALTQDQQPGNPDELARMKREHPGEEATVAFRRSAKGPMRVIGGMMPSRSFGDAMFKWPLTTQKQVLTVLGTQAPVPPKGHRWNTSRFCYTPPYMTARPEVQHCALDMSHDHALVLATDGIFDRLSTTEAVETVVSFLQTAHKTDDVFAAFAAPPPEHPSRAVPVVAVGLPATTEEHDPHRAWKGAAFPPVRADDNSATHLIRSALDVGQGPLHTYRDLAIPPPMSRNRRDDMTVQVAWF
;
A
#
# COMPACT_ATOMS: atom_id res chain seq x y z
N ALA A 1 9.31 -17.34 -5.24
CA ALA A 1 9.09 -18.30 -4.12
C ALA A 1 9.69 -17.80 -2.82
N LEU A 2 10.99 -17.44 -2.79
CA LEU A 2 11.65 -16.97 -1.56
C LEU A 2 11.22 -15.57 -1.12
N THR A 3 11.03 -14.65 -2.06
CA THR A 3 10.37 -13.37 -1.83
C THR A 3 8.86 -13.55 -1.82
N GLY A 4 8.14 -12.62 -1.21
CA GLY A 4 6.68 -12.57 -1.23
C GLY A 4 6.11 -11.23 -1.64
N ALA A 5 4.80 -11.24 -1.87
CA ALA A 5 4.02 -10.08 -2.27
C ALA A 5 2.59 -10.19 -1.76
N CYS A 6 2.04 -9.06 -1.32
CA CYS A 6 0.62 -8.90 -1.08
C CYS A 6 -0.11 -8.67 -2.42
N ALA A 7 -1.41 -8.92 -2.46
CA ALA A 7 -2.26 -8.64 -3.61
C ALA A 7 -3.66 -8.21 -3.15
N ALA A 8 -4.09 -7.04 -3.60
CA ALA A 8 -5.48 -6.59 -3.53
C ALA A 8 -5.98 -6.38 -4.96
N VAL A 9 -7.04 -7.10 -5.32
CA VAL A 9 -7.59 -7.11 -6.69
C VAL A 9 -9.06 -6.77 -6.63
N ALA A 10 -9.50 -5.86 -7.50
CA ALA A 10 -10.90 -5.56 -7.74
C ALA A 10 -11.29 -5.99 -9.16
N LEU A 11 -12.40 -6.71 -9.27
CA LEU A 11 -13.06 -7.04 -10.53
C LEU A 11 -14.42 -6.35 -10.54
N VAL A 12 -14.58 -5.40 -11.46
CA VAL A 12 -15.84 -4.71 -11.72
C VAL A 12 -16.48 -5.35 -12.94
N ASP A 13 -17.59 -6.05 -12.74
CA ASP A 13 -18.39 -6.64 -13.80
C ASP A 13 -19.56 -5.70 -14.15
N LEU A 14 -19.44 -5.04 -15.30
CA LEU A 14 -20.46 -4.16 -15.86
C LEU A 14 -21.50 -4.89 -16.71
N HIS A 15 -21.33 -6.20 -16.95
CA HIS A 15 -22.09 -6.97 -17.94
C HIS A 15 -22.98 -8.07 -17.32
N GLY A 16 -22.81 -8.37 -16.03
CA GLY A 16 -23.49 -9.48 -15.34
C GLY A 16 -24.97 -9.28 -14.95
N GLY A 17 -25.57 -8.11 -15.16
CA GLY A 17 -26.95 -7.83 -14.76
C GLY A 17 -27.37 -6.34 -14.84
N PRO A 18 -28.54 -5.97 -14.32
CA PRO A 18 -29.02 -4.57 -14.32
C PRO A 18 -28.21 -3.65 -13.39
N THR A 19 -27.47 -4.21 -12.43
CA THR A 19 -26.58 -3.49 -11.51
C THR A 19 -25.17 -4.05 -11.64
N PRO A 20 -24.12 -3.22 -11.77
CA PRO A 20 -22.75 -3.70 -11.80
C PRO A 20 -22.37 -4.46 -10.52
N SER A 21 -21.61 -5.54 -10.68
CA SER A 21 -21.09 -6.33 -9.58
C SER A 21 -19.63 -5.98 -9.31
N LEU A 22 -19.27 -5.83 -8.04
CA LEU A 22 -17.89 -5.67 -7.59
C LEU A 22 -17.46 -6.88 -6.77
N TYR A 23 -16.39 -7.53 -7.22
CA TYR A 23 -15.68 -8.57 -6.47
C TYR A 23 -14.32 -8.02 -6.04
N VAL A 24 -13.99 -8.20 -4.77
CA VAL A 24 -12.68 -7.82 -4.23
C VAL A 24 -12.04 -9.04 -3.62
N ALA A 25 -10.79 -9.31 -3.99
CA ALA A 25 -9.98 -10.39 -3.44
C ALA A 25 -8.72 -9.81 -2.80
N ASN A 26 -8.53 -10.05 -1.49
CA ASN A 26 -7.35 -9.56 -0.75
C ASN A 26 -6.51 -10.70 -0.16
N THR A 27 -5.20 -10.64 -0.41
CA THR A 27 -4.15 -11.49 0.17
C THR A 27 -3.02 -10.58 0.68
N GLY A 28 -3.10 -10.15 1.93
CA GLY A 28 -2.13 -9.29 2.60
C GLY A 28 -2.77 -8.05 3.23
N ASP A 29 -1.97 -7.01 3.38
CA ASP A 29 -2.30 -5.76 4.09
C ASP A 29 -2.40 -4.53 3.18
N ALA A 30 -2.53 -4.75 1.87
CA ALA A 30 -3.13 -3.75 0.99
C ALA A 30 -4.64 -3.65 1.25
N ARG A 31 -5.25 -2.52 0.90
CA ARG A 31 -6.67 -2.27 1.17
C ARG A 31 -7.40 -1.69 -0.04
N VAL A 32 -8.65 -2.13 -0.21
CA VAL A 32 -9.60 -1.61 -1.20
C VAL A 32 -10.71 -0.87 -0.46
N VAL A 33 -10.98 0.37 -0.86
CA VAL A 33 -11.95 1.25 -0.23
C VAL A 33 -12.91 1.78 -1.28
N LEU A 34 -14.20 1.68 -1.00
CA LEU A 34 -15.25 2.31 -1.79
C LEU A 34 -15.57 3.69 -1.23
N ALA A 35 -15.54 4.70 -2.10
CA ALA A 35 -15.98 6.06 -1.81
C ALA A 35 -17.39 6.26 -2.36
N SER A 36 -18.32 6.55 -1.46
CA SER A 36 -19.73 6.73 -1.79
C SER A 36 -20.24 8.07 -1.26
N ARG A 37 -21.21 8.68 -1.93
CA ARG A 37 -21.93 9.87 -1.49
C ARG A 37 -23.34 9.84 -2.03
N ALA A 38 -24.33 9.97 -1.14
CA ALA A 38 -25.72 9.97 -1.54
C ALA A 38 -26.11 11.23 -2.32
N PRO A 39 -27.08 11.15 -3.25
CA PRO A 39 -27.60 12.33 -3.94
C PRO A 39 -28.10 13.39 -2.94
N GLY A 40 -27.57 14.61 -3.05
CA GLY A 40 -27.92 15.73 -2.18
C GLY A 40 -27.11 15.83 -0.89
N ASP A 41 -26.29 14.82 -0.55
CA ASP A 41 -25.41 14.88 0.61
C ASP A 41 -24.09 15.61 0.29
N THR A 42 -23.51 16.21 1.34
CA THR A 42 -22.18 16.83 1.31
C THR A 42 -21.10 15.92 1.86
N THR A 43 -21.49 14.87 2.59
CA THR A 43 -20.57 13.96 3.28
C THR A 43 -20.27 12.74 2.44
N TRP A 44 -18.99 12.39 2.35
CA TRP A 44 -18.52 11.17 1.71
C TRP A 44 -18.37 10.03 2.72
N LEU A 45 -18.82 8.84 2.35
CA LEU A 45 -18.63 7.61 3.09
C LEU A 45 -17.43 6.84 2.54
N ALA A 46 -16.54 6.41 3.43
CA ALA A 46 -15.41 5.56 3.12
C ALA A 46 -15.66 4.14 3.65
N ARG A 47 -15.93 3.19 2.77
CA ARG A 47 -16.21 1.79 3.13
C ARG A 47 -15.06 0.89 2.71
N ALA A 48 -14.29 0.39 3.68
CA ALA A 48 -13.28 -0.63 3.41
C ALA A 48 -13.96 -1.94 2.97
N LEU A 49 -13.58 -2.45 1.80
CA LEU A 49 -14.06 -3.72 1.22
C LEU A 49 -13.13 -4.88 1.53
N THR A 50 -12.04 -4.62 2.23
CA THR A 50 -11.04 -5.60 2.66
C THR A 50 -10.63 -5.29 4.08
N GLN A 51 -10.22 -6.32 4.80
CA GLN A 51 -9.53 -6.16 6.07
C GLN A 51 -8.05 -6.44 5.88
N ASP A 52 -7.20 -5.74 6.62
CA ASP A 52 -5.77 -5.98 6.61
C ASP A 52 -5.49 -7.37 7.20
N GLN A 53 -4.80 -8.21 6.45
CA GLN A 53 -4.49 -9.57 6.85
C GLN A 53 -3.14 -9.60 7.54
N GLN A 54 -3.14 -9.15 8.80
CA GLN A 54 -2.01 -9.11 9.71
C GLN A 54 -2.37 -9.84 11.01
N PRO A 55 -1.41 -10.41 11.76
CA PRO A 55 -1.69 -11.01 13.06
C PRO A 55 -2.20 -10.03 14.13
N GLY A 56 -2.11 -8.72 13.88
CA GLY A 56 -2.75 -7.71 14.72
C GLY A 56 -4.28 -7.69 14.59
N ASN A 57 -4.83 -8.16 13.47
CA ASN A 57 -6.27 -8.34 13.27
C ASN A 57 -6.76 -9.54 14.11
N PRO A 58 -7.75 -9.36 15.01
CA PRO A 58 -8.28 -10.43 15.84
C PRO A 58 -8.75 -11.67 15.06
N ASP A 59 -9.35 -11.47 13.89
CA ASP A 59 -9.91 -12.56 13.08
C ASP A 59 -8.79 -13.41 12.45
N GLU A 60 -7.73 -12.75 11.97
CA GLU A 60 -6.54 -13.43 11.45
C GLU A 60 -5.79 -14.16 12.57
N LEU A 61 -5.61 -13.52 13.72
CA LEU A 61 -4.97 -14.15 14.88
C LEU A 61 -5.75 -15.38 15.34
N ALA A 62 -7.08 -15.28 15.39
CA ALA A 62 -7.95 -16.41 15.72
C ALA A 62 -7.84 -17.53 14.69
N ARG A 63 -7.77 -17.21 13.39
CA ARG A 63 -7.51 -18.20 12.33
C ARG A 63 -6.18 -18.91 12.55
N MET A 64 -5.09 -18.16 12.72
CA MET A 64 -3.76 -18.71 12.94
C MET A 64 -3.71 -19.62 14.17
N LYS A 65 -4.33 -19.24 15.29
CA LYS A 65 -4.39 -20.09 16.48
C LYS A 65 -5.16 -21.40 16.24
N ARG A 66 -6.24 -21.36 15.46
CA ARG A 66 -6.98 -22.59 15.09
C ARG A 66 -6.18 -23.50 14.16
N GLU A 67 -5.39 -22.91 13.25
CA GLU A 67 -4.54 -23.65 12.30
C GLU A 67 -3.33 -24.29 12.99
N HIS A 68 -2.88 -23.75 14.13
CA HIS A 68 -1.69 -24.19 14.87
C HIS A 68 -2.00 -24.46 16.36
N PRO A 69 -2.78 -25.52 16.69
CA PRO A 69 -3.11 -25.85 18.07
C PRO A 69 -1.85 -26.18 18.90
N GLY A 70 -1.74 -25.59 20.09
CA GLY A 70 -0.59 -25.74 20.98
C GLY A 70 0.55 -24.73 20.72
N GLU A 71 0.38 -23.83 19.75
CA GLU A 71 1.34 -22.79 19.40
C GLU A 71 0.78 -21.37 19.61
N GLU A 72 -0.26 -21.20 20.43
CA GLU A 72 -1.02 -19.95 20.53
C GLU A 72 -0.16 -18.76 21.00
N ALA A 73 0.95 -19.02 21.69
CA ALA A 73 1.92 -18.02 22.13
C ALA A 73 3.06 -17.76 21.12
N THR A 74 3.25 -18.63 20.13
CA THR A 74 4.40 -18.61 19.20
C THR A 74 3.99 -18.40 17.74
N VAL A 75 2.74 -18.70 17.37
CA VAL A 75 2.21 -18.57 16.01
C VAL A 75 2.26 -17.12 15.51
N ALA A 76 2.01 -16.17 16.41
CA ALA A 76 2.24 -14.75 16.17
C ALA A 76 2.48 -14.00 17.49
N PHE A 77 3.49 -13.13 17.51
CA PHE A 77 3.85 -12.39 18.72
C PHE A 77 4.63 -11.11 18.39
N ARG A 78 4.73 -10.20 19.36
CA ARG A 78 5.49 -8.95 19.25
C ARG A 78 6.95 -9.20 19.65
N ARG A 79 7.89 -8.64 18.89
CA ARG A 79 9.34 -8.69 19.22
C ARG A 79 9.77 -7.67 20.28
N SER A 80 8.95 -6.64 20.51
CA SER A 80 9.17 -5.60 21.51
C SER A 80 7.82 -5.09 22.01
N ALA A 81 7.80 -4.45 23.17
CA ALA A 81 6.56 -3.94 23.78
C ALA A 81 5.79 -2.97 22.88
N LYS A 82 6.49 -2.20 22.03
CA LYS A 82 5.91 -1.20 21.12
C LYS A 82 5.82 -1.68 19.65
N GLY A 83 6.34 -2.86 19.33
CA GLY A 83 6.36 -3.37 17.95
C GLY A 83 5.06 -4.07 17.57
N PRO A 84 4.76 -4.21 16.27
CA PRO A 84 3.57 -4.93 15.81
C PRO A 84 3.70 -6.44 16.07
N MET A 85 2.56 -7.13 16.07
CA MET A 85 2.53 -8.58 16.10
C MET A 85 2.99 -9.13 14.75
N ARG A 86 3.81 -10.18 14.77
CA ARG A 86 4.41 -10.75 13.55
C ARG A 86 4.26 -12.26 13.52
N VAL A 87 4.00 -12.82 12.35
CA VAL A 87 3.91 -14.27 12.10
C VAL A 87 5.25 -14.91 12.48
N ILE A 88 5.24 -15.79 13.49
CA ILE A 88 6.44 -16.41 14.08
C ILE A 88 7.60 -15.41 14.35
N GLY A 89 7.24 -14.14 14.61
CA GLY A 89 8.16 -13.01 14.83
C GLY A 89 8.83 -12.44 13.58
N GLY A 90 8.48 -12.88 12.38
CA GLY A 90 9.04 -12.42 11.10
C GLY A 90 8.14 -11.44 10.34
N MET A 91 7.07 -11.96 9.74
CA MET A 91 6.25 -11.22 8.76
C MET A 91 5.20 -10.34 9.41
N MET A 92 4.95 -9.17 8.81
CA MET A 92 3.81 -8.31 9.12
C MET A 92 2.50 -8.91 8.58
N PRO A 93 2.37 -9.21 7.27
CA PRO A 93 1.18 -9.87 6.77
C PRO A 93 1.13 -11.34 7.20
N SER A 94 -0.07 -11.85 7.45
CA SER A 94 -0.39 -13.27 7.68
C SER A 94 -0.75 -14.01 6.40
N ARG A 95 -0.93 -13.29 5.29
CA ARG A 95 -1.18 -13.85 3.96
C ARG A 95 -0.33 -13.16 2.91
N SER A 96 0.24 -13.93 2.00
CA SER A 96 1.03 -13.42 0.88
C SER A 96 1.23 -14.49 -0.18
N PHE A 97 1.54 -14.09 -1.41
CA PHE A 97 2.19 -14.96 -2.37
C PHE A 97 3.67 -15.12 -2.02
N GLY A 98 4.30 -16.23 -2.42
CA GLY A 98 5.72 -16.44 -2.11
C GLY A 98 5.97 -16.68 -0.62
N ASP A 99 6.93 -15.98 -0.02
CA ASP A 99 7.33 -16.12 1.40
C ASP A 99 7.48 -17.57 1.85
N ALA A 100 8.12 -18.38 1.00
CA ALA A 100 8.16 -19.82 1.17
C ALA A 100 8.79 -20.27 2.51
N MET A 101 9.64 -19.44 3.12
CA MET A 101 10.25 -19.69 4.44
C MET A 101 9.24 -19.70 5.60
N PHE A 102 8.02 -19.21 5.40
CA PHE A 102 6.93 -19.27 6.36
C PHE A 102 5.91 -20.38 6.01
N LYS A 103 6.15 -21.11 4.90
CA LYS A 103 5.24 -22.12 4.36
C LYS A 103 5.84 -23.52 4.34
N TRP A 104 7.14 -23.62 4.15
CA TRP A 104 7.83 -24.90 4.03
C TRP A 104 8.30 -25.47 5.37
N PRO A 105 8.37 -26.81 5.51
CA PRO A 105 9.10 -27.47 6.59
C PRO A 105 10.57 -27.03 6.64
N LEU A 106 11.16 -27.00 7.84
CA LEU A 106 12.57 -26.63 8.04
C LEU A 106 13.55 -27.50 7.24
N THR A 107 13.21 -28.77 6.97
CA THR A 107 14.01 -29.66 6.13
C THR A 107 14.09 -29.15 4.69
N THR A 108 12.94 -28.82 4.09
CA THR A 108 12.85 -28.22 2.75
C THR A 108 13.56 -26.88 2.68
N GLN A 109 13.35 -26.01 3.69
CA GLN A 109 14.04 -24.72 3.77
C GLN A 109 15.57 -24.89 3.73
N LYS A 110 16.12 -25.81 4.53
CA LYS A 110 17.56 -26.11 4.57
C LYS A 110 18.08 -26.66 3.23
N GLN A 111 17.36 -27.58 2.61
CA GLN A 111 17.74 -28.16 1.31
C GLN A 111 17.81 -27.08 0.23
N VAL A 112 16.78 -26.24 0.12
CA VAL A 112 16.72 -25.16 -0.87
C VAL A 112 17.84 -24.15 -0.64
N LEU A 113 18.06 -23.71 0.61
CA LEU A 113 19.15 -22.78 0.91
C LEU A 113 20.53 -23.37 0.59
N THR A 114 20.72 -24.68 0.81
CA THR A 114 21.96 -25.38 0.46
C THR A 114 22.19 -25.37 -1.05
N VAL A 115 21.16 -25.71 -1.84
CA VAL A 115 21.23 -25.74 -3.32
C VAL A 115 21.51 -24.36 -3.90
N LEU A 116 20.89 -23.31 -3.35
CA LEU A 116 21.06 -21.95 -3.84
C LEU A 116 22.43 -21.33 -3.51
N GLY A 117 23.34 -22.09 -2.88
CA GLY A 117 24.64 -21.57 -2.47
C GLY A 117 24.56 -20.48 -1.40
N THR A 118 23.35 -20.18 -0.92
CA THR A 118 23.12 -19.39 0.28
C THR A 118 23.50 -20.27 1.45
N GLN A 119 24.80 -20.37 1.75
CA GLN A 119 25.26 -20.76 3.09
C GLN A 119 24.31 -20.06 4.06
N ALA A 120 23.54 -20.81 4.85
CA ALA A 120 22.58 -20.23 5.79
C ALA A 120 23.34 -19.11 6.50
N PRO A 121 23.01 -17.84 6.27
CA PRO A 121 23.93 -16.76 6.59
C PRO A 121 24.21 -16.91 8.07
N VAL A 122 25.46 -17.23 8.43
CA VAL A 122 25.92 -17.05 9.80
C VAL A 122 25.52 -15.62 10.09
N PRO A 123 24.52 -15.37 10.95
CA PRO A 123 24.01 -14.03 11.09
C PRO A 123 25.20 -13.18 11.53
N PRO A 124 25.47 -12.03 10.89
CA PRO A 124 26.35 -11.05 11.50
C PRO A 124 25.87 -10.91 12.94
N LYS A 125 26.79 -11.08 13.91
CA LYS A 125 26.47 -11.09 15.34
C LYS A 125 25.46 -9.97 15.64
N GLY A 126 24.24 -10.36 16.03
CA GLY A 126 23.25 -9.47 16.64
C GLY A 126 22.01 -9.04 15.84
N HIS A 127 21.82 -9.36 14.55
CA HIS A 127 20.81 -8.61 13.77
C HIS A 127 19.83 -9.40 12.87
N ARG A 128 19.60 -10.70 13.07
CA ARG A 128 18.45 -11.38 12.43
C ARG A 128 17.63 -12.19 13.43
N TRP A 129 16.33 -11.93 13.44
CA TRP A 129 15.37 -12.72 14.20
C TRP A 129 15.32 -14.14 13.61
N ASN A 130 15.57 -15.15 14.45
CA ASN A 130 15.59 -16.53 13.99
C ASN A 130 14.17 -17.12 14.06
N THR A 131 13.41 -16.95 12.98
CA THR A 131 12.05 -17.51 12.83
C THR A 131 12.04 -19.04 12.88
N SER A 132 13.13 -19.70 12.49
CA SER A 132 13.24 -21.18 12.49
C SER A 132 13.01 -21.80 13.88
N ARG A 133 13.20 -21.04 14.96
CA ARG A 133 12.95 -21.49 16.34
C ARG A 133 11.47 -21.75 16.62
N PHE A 134 10.58 -21.15 15.84
CA PHE A 134 9.13 -21.16 16.02
C PHE A 134 8.41 -21.82 14.84
N CYS A 135 9.14 -22.53 13.97
CA CYS A 135 8.58 -23.23 12.82
C CYS A 135 8.38 -24.71 13.18
N TYR A 136 7.26 -25.00 13.84
CA TYR A 136 6.88 -26.32 14.32
C TYR A 136 5.87 -27.01 13.37
N THR A 137 4.78 -26.35 12.97
CA THR A 137 3.71 -26.90 12.12
C THR A 137 3.42 -26.05 10.86
N PRO A 138 4.42 -25.82 9.97
CA PRO A 138 4.17 -25.05 8.75
C PRO A 138 3.09 -25.72 7.86
N PRO A 139 2.33 -24.94 7.07
CA PRO A 139 2.53 -23.53 6.74
C PRO A 139 1.89 -22.55 7.73
N TYR A 140 2.59 -21.46 8.07
CA TYR A 140 2.10 -20.36 8.91
C TYR A 140 1.46 -19.20 8.12
N MET A 141 1.63 -19.19 6.81
CA MET A 141 1.09 -18.18 5.90
C MET A 141 0.42 -18.85 4.73
N THR A 142 -0.61 -18.21 4.19
CA THR A 142 -1.36 -18.68 3.03
C THR A 142 -1.42 -17.62 1.94
N ALA A 143 -1.56 -18.03 0.68
CA ALA A 143 -1.86 -17.13 -0.43
C ALA A 143 -3.36 -17.08 -0.75
N ARG A 144 -4.20 -17.74 0.07
CA ARG A 144 -5.65 -17.80 -0.13
C ARG A 144 -6.28 -16.44 0.16
N PRO A 145 -6.93 -15.79 -0.82
CA PRO A 145 -7.57 -14.50 -0.59
C PRO A 145 -8.83 -14.64 0.26
N GLU A 146 -9.19 -13.56 0.93
CA GLU A 146 -10.59 -13.30 1.29
C GLU A 146 -11.27 -12.60 0.13
N VAL A 147 -12.45 -13.10 -0.23
CA VAL A 147 -13.24 -12.56 -1.34
C VAL A 147 -14.50 -11.94 -0.76
N GLN A 148 -14.75 -10.68 -1.12
CA GLN A 148 -16.00 -9.99 -0.86
C GLN A 148 -16.71 -9.67 -2.18
N HIS A 149 -18.03 -9.69 -2.15
CA HIS A 149 -18.88 -9.32 -3.28
C HIS A 149 -19.90 -8.29 -2.80
N CYS A 150 -20.07 -7.21 -3.56
CA CYS A 150 -21.16 -6.27 -3.38
C CYS A 150 -21.67 -5.78 -4.75
N ALA A 151 -22.96 -5.46 -4.82
CA ALA A 151 -23.48 -4.68 -5.95
C ALA A 151 -23.00 -3.23 -5.80
N LEU A 152 -22.64 -2.61 -6.93
CA LEU A 152 -22.35 -1.18 -7.00
C LEU A 152 -23.66 -0.44 -7.28
N ASP A 153 -23.92 0.57 -6.48
CA ASP A 153 -24.97 1.54 -6.74
C ASP A 153 -24.35 2.75 -7.41
N MET A 154 -24.39 2.81 -8.75
CA MET A 154 -23.78 3.89 -9.54
C MET A 154 -24.40 5.27 -9.26
N SER A 155 -25.52 5.37 -8.52
CA SER A 155 -26.07 6.65 -8.08
C SER A 155 -25.45 7.17 -6.77
N HIS A 156 -24.74 6.31 -6.03
CA HIS A 156 -24.11 6.61 -4.75
C HIS A 156 -22.61 6.31 -4.71
N ASP A 157 -22.13 5.32 -5.46
CA ASP A 157 -20.76 4.82 -5.47
C ASP A 157 -19.98 5.49 -6.61
N HIS A 158 -18.94 6.26 -6.27
CA HIS A 158 -18.24 7.10 -7.25
C HIS A 158 -16.79 6.68 -7.49
N ALA A 159 -16.15 5.99 -6.55
CA ALA A 159 -14.76 5.57 -6.74
C ALA A 159 -14.34 4.35 -5.92
N LEU A 160 -13.39 3.61 -6.45
CA LEU A 160 -12.56 2.66 -5.70
C LEU A 160 -11.14 3.20 -5.52
N VAL A 161 -10.64 3.12 -4.29
CA VAL A 161 -9.25 3.40 -3.93
C VAL A 161 -8.60 2.09 -3.51
N LEU A 162 -7.62 1.64 -4.29
CA LEU A 162 -6.76 0.51 -3.96
C LEU A 162 -5.38 1.06 -3.60
N ALA A 163 -4.88 0.74 -2.41
CA ALA A 163 -3.54 1.18 -2.02
C ALA A 163 -2.83 0.19 -1.10
N THR A 164 -1.50 0.26 -1.09
CA THR A 164 -0.66 -0.48 -0.15
C THR A 164 -0.71 0.12 1.26
N ASP A 165 -0.23 -0.63 2.25
CA ASP A 165 -0.04 -0.19 3.63
C ASP A 165 0.79 1.09 3.74
N GLY A 166 1.71 1.35 2.80
CA GLY A 166 2.43 2.62 2.71
C GLY A 166 1.54 3.87 2.74
N ILE A 167 0.28 3.78 2.29
CA ILE A 167 -0.72 4.83 2.47
C ILE A 167 -1.44 4.70 3.81
N PHE A 168 -1.95 3.51 4.12
CA PHE A 168 -2.84 3.30 5.27
C PHE A 168 -2.14 3.29 6.65
N ASP A 169 -0.81 3.22 6.66
CA ASP A 169 0.03 3.47 7.84
C ASP A 169 0.15 4.98 8.15
N ARG A 170 -0.13 5.84 7.16
CA ARG A 170 -0.04 7.31 7.26
C ARG A 170 -1.41 7.96 7.37
N LEU A 171 -2.42 7.41 6.69
CA LEU A 171 -3.77 7.95 6.59
C LEU A 171 -4.79 6.89 6.98
N SER A 172 -5.83 7.30 7.69
CA SER A 172 -7.03 6.48 7.88
C SER A 172 -7.77 6.27 6.55
N THR A 173 -8.63 5.25 6.51
CA THR A 173 -9.52 4.98 5.39
C THR A 173 -10.35 6.21 5.00
N THR A 174 -10.83 6.96 5.99
CA THR A 174 -11.62 8.19 5.77
C THR A 174 -10.77 9.31 5.21
N GLU A 175 -9.60 9.60 5.80
CA GLU A 175 -8.70 10.64 5.30
C GLU A 175 -8.23 10.36 3.87
N ALA A 176 -8.02 9.09 3.51
CA ALA A 176 -7.68 8.71 2.15
C ALA A 176 -8.81 9.05 1.14
N VAL A 177 -10.07 8.77 1.49
CA VAL A 177 -11.23 9.12 0.65
C VAL A 177 -11.44 10.63 0.60
N GLU A 178 -11.38 11.31 1.73
CA GLU A 178 -11.49 12.78 1.80
C GLU A 178 -10.43 13.46 0.93
N THR A 179 -9.20 12.94 0.92
CA THR A 179 -8.12 13.43 0.05
C THR A 179 -8.43 13.19 -1.43
N VAL A 180 -8.86 11.98 -1.80
CA VAL A 180 -9.20 11.65 -3.20
C VAL A 180 -10.38 12.47 -3.70
N VAL A 181 -11.33 12.81 -2.84
CA VAL A 181 -12.50 13.62 -3.16
C VAL A 181 -12.14 15.11 -3.24
N SER A 182 -11.33 15.63 -2.32
CA SER A 182 -10.94 17.06 -2.32
C SER A 182 -10.14 17.42 -3.58
N PHE A 183 -9.43 16.45 -4.15
CA PHE A 183 -8.83 16.56 -5.49
C PHE A 183 -9.85 16.95 -6.57
N LEU A 184 -11.07 16.40 -6.55
CA LEU A 184 -12.10 16.76 -7.55
C LEU A 184 -12.50 18.23 -7.46
N GLN A 185 -12.59 18.76 -6.23
CA GLN A 185 -12.95 20.14 -5.95
C GLN A 185 -11.84 21.12 -6.38
N THR A 186 -10.58 20.75 -6.14
CA THR A 186 -9.41 21.58 -6.48
C THR A 186 -9.05 21.55 -7.96
N ALA A 187 -9.38 20.46 -8.67
CA ALA A 187 -9.11 20.34 -10.09
C ALA A 187 -10.14 21.08 -10.99
N HIS A 188 -11.16 21.75 -10.43
CA HIS A 188 -12.31 22.31 -11.17
C HIS A 188 -12.96 21.29 -12.12
N LYS A 189 -12.90 20.02 -11.74
CA LYS A 189 -13.25 18.85 -12.57
C LYS A 189 -14.57 18.21 -12.15
N THR A 190 -15.29 18.82 -11.20
CA THR A 190 -16.53 18.26 -10.66
C THR A 190 -17.62 18.08 -11.71
N ASP A 191 -17.69 18.96 -12.71
CA ASP A 191 -18.68 18.85 -13.79
C ASP A 191 -18.14 18.04 -14.99
N ASP A 192 -16.83 18.13 -15.26
CA ASP A 192 -16.17 17.47 -16.40
C ASP A 192 -15.86 15.98 -16.19
N VAL A 193 -15.62 15.51 -14.96
CA VAL A 193 -15.26 14.10 -14.73
C VAL A 193 -16.46 13.19 -14.98
N PHE A 194 -17.64 13.56 -14.46
CA PHE A 194 -18.89 12.81 -14.72
C PHE A 194 -19.40 12.99 -16.16
N ALA A 195 -19.14 14.14 -16.80
CA ALA A 195 -19.47 14.35 -18.22
C ALA A 195 -18.51 13.61 -19.18
N ALA A 196 -17.23 13.47 -18.83
CA ALA A 196 -16.23 12.77 -19.64
C ALA A 196 -16.49 11.26 -19.75
N PHE A 197 -17.19 10.65 -18.80
CA PHE A 197 -17.61 9.23 -18.87
C PHE A 197 -18.76 8.97 -19.85
N ALA A 198 -19.47 10.00 -20.30
CA ALA A 198 -20.48 9.90 -21.36
C ALA A 198 -19.89 10.04 -22.78
N ALA A 199 -18.61 10.41 -22.91
CA ALA A 199 -17.94 10.55 -24.18
C ALA A 199 -17.21 9.24 -24.57
N PRO A 200 -17.23 8.83 -25.85
CA PRO A 200 -16.44 7.69 -26.31
C PRO A 200 -14.94 7.95 -26.06
N PRO A 201 -14.13 6.90 -25.79
CA PRO A 201 -12.73 7.07 -25.46
C PRO A 201 -12.00 7.79 -26.61
N PRO A 202 -11.20 8.84 -26.32
CA PRO A 202 -10.44 9.51 -27.36
C PRO A 202 -9.38 8.55 -27.92
N GLU A 203 -9.34 8.42 -29.25
CA GLU A 203 -8.27 7.72 -29.94
C GLU A 203 -6.93 8.41 -29.61
N HIS A 204 -6.02 7.70 -28.96
CA HIS A 204 -4.70 8.24 -28.62
C HIS A 204 -3.79 8.27 -29.86
N PRO A 205 -3.33 9.43 -30.35
CA PRO A 205 -2.20 9.45 -31.26
C PRO A 205 -0.93 9.26 -30.43
N SER A 206 -0.23 8.15 -30.71
CA SER A 206 1.11 7.86 -30.19
C SER A 206 2.08 8.96 -30.62
N ARG A 207 2.38 9.88 -29.70
CA ARG A 207 3.42 10.89 -29.91
C ARG A 207 4.51 10.75 -28.85
N ALA A 208 5.61 10.13 -29.25
CA ALA A 208 6.85 10.15 -28.49
C ALA A 208 7.33 11.59 -28.31
N VAL A 209 7.55 12.00 -27.05
CA VAL A 209 8.14 13.29 -26.71
C VAL A 209 9.66 13.11 -26.61
N PRO A 210 10.50 13.89 -27.31
CA PRO A 210 11.94 13.75 -27.21
C PRO A 210 12.45 14.31 -25.88
N VAL A 211 13.32 13.57 -25.20
CA VAL A 211 14.00 14.01 -23.97
C VAL A 211 15.38 14.56 -24.34
N VAL A 212 15.63 15.83 -24.05
CA VAL A 212 16.97 16.43 -24.12
C VAL A 212 17.55 16.48 -22.71
N ALA A 213 18.64 15.76 -22.47
CA ALA A 213 19.39 15.84 -21.23
C ALA A 213 20.29 17.08 -21.26
N VAL A 214 20.09 18.01 -20.32
CA VAL A 214 20.99 19.16 -20.11
C VAL A 214 21.80 18.90 -18.85
N GLY A 215 23.10 18.63 -19.00
CA GLY A 215 24.06 18.57 -17.90
C GLY A 215 24.46 19.97 -17.47
N LEU A 216 24.48 20.24 -16.15
CA LEU A 216 24.95 21.51 -15.60
C LEU A 216 26.48 21.49 -15.40
N PRO A 217 27.19 22.61 -15.65
CA PRO A 217 28.63 22.69 -15.42
C PRO A 217 28.92 22.85 -13.92
N ALA A 218 30.04 22.26 -13.50
CA ALA A 218 30.56 22.38 -12.15
C ALA A 218 31.11 23.79 -11.90
N THR A 219 30.67 24.45 -10.82
CA THR A 219 31.38 25.58 -10.23
C THR A 219 31.56 25.34 -8.75
N THR A 220 32.83 25.37 -8.36
CA THR A 220 33.37 25.27 -7.01
C THR A 220 33.11 26.56 -6.22
N GLU A 221 32.20 26.54 -5.25
CA GLU A 221 32.26 27.41 -4.06
C GLU A 221 31.67 26.66 -2.87
N GLU A 222 32.40 26.65 -1.76
CA GLU A 222 32.01 26.01 -0.49
C GLU A 222 30.74 26.69 0.06
N HIS A 223 29.60 26.04 -0.16
CA HIS A 223 28.30 26.51 0.31
C HIS A 223 27.95 25.82 1.63
N ASP A 224 27.91 26.58 2.73
CA ASP A 224 27.39 26.12 4.02
C ASP A 224 25.89 25.75 3.86
N PRO A 225 25.53 24.45 3.93
CA PRO A 225 24.18 23.96 3.63
C PRO A 225 23.14 24.40 4.66
N HIS A 226 23.54 24.96 5.81
CA HIS A 226 22.62 25.35 6.87
C HIS A 226 22.05 26.76 6.71
N ARG A 227 22.62 27.60 5.83
CA ARG A 227 22.18 28.99 5.66
C ARG A 227 21.13 29.19 4.55
N ALA A 228 21.05 28.29 3.57
CA ALA A 228 20.18 28.43 2.39
C ALA A 228 18.68 28.10 2.63
N TRP A 229 18.33 27.43 3.74
CA TRP A 229 16.96 26.96 3.99
C TRP A 229 16.14 27.83 4.96
N LYS A 230 16.69 28.97 5.43
CA LYS A 230 15.93 29.98 6.17
C LYS A 230 15.48 31.08 5.20
N GLY A 231 14.29 30.89 4.61
CA GLY A 231 13.64 31.94 3.80
C GLY A 231 13.38 31.61 2.33
N ALA A 232 13.72 30.40 1.86
CA ALA A 232 13.30 29.96 0.54
C ALA A 232 11.78 29.76 0.53
N ALA A 233 11.05 30.70 -0.09
CA ALA A 233 9.66 30.48 -0.46
C ALA A 233 9.64 29.32 -1.45
N PHE A 234 9.09 28.17 -1.03
CA PHE A 234 8.89 27.05 -1.94
C PHE A 234 7.92 27.51 -3.03
N PRO A 235 8.15 27.14 -4.29
CA PRO A 235 7.17 27.42 -5.33
C PRO A 235 5.83 26.87 -4.86
N PRO A 236 4.72 27.60 -5.07
CA PRO A 236 3.39 27.12 -4.70
C PRO A 236 3.20 25.73 -5.28
N VAL A 237 2.73 24.80 -4.44
CA VAL A 237 2.47 23.42 -4.86
C VAL A 237 1.50 23.49 -6.04
N ARG A 238 1.96 23.05 -7.22
CA ARG A 238 1.09 22.97 -8.39
C ARG A 238 -0.07 22.03 -8.04
N ALA A 239 -1.29 22.46 -8.37
CA ALA A 239 -2.47 21.61 -8.24
C ALA A 239 -2.20 20.27 -8.95
N ASP A 240 -2.52 19.18 -8.28
CA ASP A 240 -2.40 17.84 -8.87
C ASP A 240 -3.35 17.70 -10.05
N ASP A 241 -2.92 16.95 -11.06
CA ASP A 241 -3.75 16.54 -12.20
C ASP A 241 -4.22 15.07 -12.09
N ASN A 242 -3.70 14.33 -11.10
CA ASN A 242 -3.97 12.92 -10.85
C ASN A 242 -4.31 12.67 -9.36
N SER A 243 -5.45 12.03 -9.08
CA SER A 243 -5.93 11.78 -7.71
C SER A 243 -5.02 10.85 -6.91
N ALA A 244 -4.37 9.87 -7.54
CA ALA A 244 -3.43 8.98 -6.88
C ALA A 244 -2.15 9.72 -6.45
N THR A 245 -1.66 10.64 -7.29
CA THR A 245 -0.52 11.50 -6.96
C THR A 245 -0.88 12.46 -5.82
N HIS A 246 -2.09 13.02 -5.85
CA HIS A 246 -2.61 13.83 -4.75
C HIS A 246 -2.63 13.05 -3.43
N LEU A 247 -3.16 11.81 -3.45
CA LEU A 247 -3.19 10.95 -2.26
C LEU A 247 -1.79 10.62 -1.72
N ILE A 248 -0.84 10.25 -2.60
CA ILE A 248 0.55 9.98 -2.20
C ILE A 248 1.19 11.22 -1.57
N ARG A 249 0.99 12.40 -2.16
CA ARG A 249 1.52 13.66 -1.62
C ARG A 249 0.95 13.95 -0.23
N SER A 250 -0.36 13.83 -0.05
CA SER A 250 -1.00 14.05 1.25
C SER A 250 -0.55 13.05 2.31
N ALA A 251 -0.30 11.78 1.93
CA ALA A 251 0.24 10.76 2.83
C ALA A 251 1.70 11.03 3.25
N LEU A 252 2.50 11.67 2.40
CA LEU A 252 3.85 12.14 2.75
C LEU A 252 3.81 13.41 3.61
N ASP A 253 2.80 14.25 3.39
CA ASP A 253 2.64 15.51 4.10
C ASP A 253 2.22 15.32 5.56
N VAL A 254 1.22 14.45 5.80
CA VAL A 254 0.61 14.21 7.13
C VAL A 254 0.23 15.52 7.83
N GLY A 255 -0.25 16.51 7.06
CA GLY A 255 -0.64 17.83 7.55
C GLY A 255 0.51 18.73 8.02
N GLN A 256 1.77 18.38 7.74
CA GLN A 256 2.96 19.16 8.12
C GLN A 256 3.38 20.19 7.07
N GLY A 257 2.71 20.21 5.91
CA GLY A 257 2.98 21.14 4.82
C GLY A 257 4.15 20.71 3.94
N PRO A 258 4.27 21.34 2.74
CA PRO A 258 5.06 20.82 1.62
C PRO A 258 6.54 20.59 1.94
N LEU A 259 7.08 21.37 2.88
CA LEU A 259 8.42 21.21 3.42
C LEU A 259 8.70 19.81 3.98
N HIS A 260 7.72 19.21 4.65
CA HIS A 260 7.83 17.86 5.18
C HIS A 260 7.92 16.84 4.05
N THR A 261 7.04 16.97 3.04
CA THR A 261 7.06 16.12 1.85
C THR A 261 8.40 16.16 1.12
N TYR A 262 8.96 17.35 0.88
CA TYR A 262 10.27 17.49 0.23
C TYR A 262 11.39 16.83 1.04
N ARG A 263 11.36 16.99 2.37
CA ARG A 263 12.34 16.37 3.27
C ARG A 263 12.25 14.86 3.22
N ASP A 264 11.05 14.29 3.29
CA ASP A 264 10.85 12.84 3.21
C ASP A 264 11.35 12.30 1.85
N LEU A 265 11.03 12.98 0.73
CA LEU A 265 11.46 12.57 -0.61
C LEU A 265 12.98 12.70 -0.83
N ALA A 266 13.65 13.66 -0.18
CA ALA A 266 15.09 13.86 -0.31
C ALA A 266 15.94 12.77 0.38
N ILE A 267 15.33 11.92 1.22
CA ILE A 267 16.05 10.85 1.93
C ILE A 267 16.40 9.73 0.94
N PRO A 268 17.70 9.41 0.75
CA PRO A 268 18.13 8.40 -0.22
C PRO A 268 17.92 6.96 0.30
N PRO A 269 17.87 5.96 -0.60
CA PRO A 269 17.99 4.57 -0.19
C PRO A 269 19.37 4.29 0.43
N PRO A 270 19.47 3.42 1.45
CA PRO A 270 18.39 2.63 2.06
C PRO A 270 17.68 3.33 3.23
N MET A 271 18.08 4.57 3.58
CA MET A 271 17.57 5.28 4.76
C MET A 271 16.08 5.65 4.64
N SER A 272 15.60 5.89 3.41
CA SER A 272 14.20 6.17 3.10
C SER A 272 13.24 5.15 3.71
N ARG A 273 13.63 3.87 3.74
CA ARG A 273 12.82 2.76 4.24
C ARG A 273 12.49 2.84 5.73
N ASN A 274 13.30 3.57 6.51
CA ASN A 274 13.03 3.81 7.93
C ASN A 274 12.04 4.96 8.17
N ARG A 275 11.65 5.66 7.11
CA ARG A 275 10.76 6.83 7.17
C ARG A 275 9.46 6.61 6.43
N ARG A 276 9.50 5.96 5.27
CA ARG A 276 8.32 5.64 4.45
C ARG A 276 8.41 4.23 3.88
N ASP A 277 7.23 3.64 3.69
CA ASP A 277 7.07 2.44 2.87
C ASP A 277 7.00 2.83 1.38
N ASP A 278 7.00 1.81 0.52
CA ASP A 278 6.61 1.95 -0.88
C ASP A 278 5.11 2.24 -0.96
N MET A 279 4.75 3.34 -1.61
CA MET A 279 3.37 3.80 -1.73
C MET A 279 2.88 3.53 -3.15
N THR A 280 1.90 2.64 -3.29
CA THR A 280 1.21 2.40 -4.57
C THR A 280 -0.26 2.69 -4.40
N VAL A 281 -0.85 3.45 -5.33
CA VAL A 281 -2.26 3.85 -5.32
C VAL A 281 -2.84 3.66 -6.71
N GLN A 282 -4.02 3.07 -6.78
CA GLN A 282 -4.89 3.10 -7.94
C GLN A 282 -6.25 3.66 -7.53
N VAL A 283 -6.73 4.66 -8.25
CA VAL A 283 -8.08 5.21 -8.09
C VAL A 283 -8.86 4.94 -9.37
N ALA A 284 -9.95 4.20 -9.26
CA ALA A 284 -10.90 3.97 -10.34
C ALA A 284 -12.17 4.75 -10.05
N TRP A 285 -12.55 5.64 -10.97
CA TRP A 285 -13.78 6.44 -10.88
C TRP A 285 -14.90 5.77 -11.70
N PHE A 286 -16.13 5.99 -11.26
CA PHE A 286 -17.36 5.44 -11.83
C PHE A 286 -18.30 6.55 -12.31
#